data_AF-A0A2V8M561-F1
#
_entry.id   AF-A0A2V8M561-F1
#
_cell.length_a   1.000
_cell.length_b   1.000
_cell.length_c   1.000
_cell.angle_alpha   90.00
_cell.angle_beta   90.00
_cell.angle_gamma   90.00
#
_symmetry.space_group_name_H-M   'P 1'
#
loop_
_entity.id
_entity.type
_entity.pdbx_description
1 polymer ?
#
loop_
_entity_poly.entity_id
_entity_poly.type
_entity_poly.pdbx_seq_one_letter_code
_entity_poly.pdbx_strand_id
1 'polypeptide(L)'
;MGEMCELNFPRPRTYNAETKLDQFDIDKDYYAIVGAREDDSAREIERLYKRQAHKRHPDRGGTEEEMKALNEAYRVLRDEQTRSDYDSQRRRPVKQGSAIRAAPAAREVGVYGQLLSALLCLALGLMLLLLVRSNGLWFLWPLSILALGVIMFGVLIAHSAMSNARESLAASHPIRRFWVAQEIAFWSLVCGSGYGIYLILTWL
;
A
#
# COMPACT_ATOMS: atom_id res chain seq x y z
N MET A 1 -0.35 34.38 41.29
CA MET A 1 -1.28 34.42 40.14
C MET A 1 -0.56 33.82 38.96
N GLY A 2 -0.84 32.56 38.65
CA GLY A 2 -0.26 31.83 37.54
C GLY A 2 -1.21 30.66 37.29
N GLU A 3 -2.07 30.85 36.31
CA GLU A 3 -3.21 29.98 36.00
C GLU A 3 -2.75 28.54 35.81
N MET A 4 -3.38 27.66 36.59
CA MET A 4 -3.30 26.22 36.39
C MET A 4 -4.02 25.95 35.07
N CYS A 5 -3.28 25.67 34.00
CA CYS A 5 -3.84 25.17 32.75
C CYS A 5 -4.61 23.89 33.03
N GLU A 6 -5.92 24.05 33.20
CA GLU A 6 -6.90 22.99 33.28
C GLU A 6 -6.90 22.28 31.94
N LEU A 7 -6.13 21.19 31.87
CA LEU A 7 -6.13 20.25 30.75
C LEU A 7 -7.53 19.64 30.65
N ASN A 8 -8.37 20.26 29.83
CA ASN A 8 -9.68 19.75 29.46
C ASN A 8 -9.50 18.52 28.55
N PHE A 9 -9.18 17.39 29.17
CA PHE A 9 -9.18 16.09 28.51
C PHE A 9 -10.64 15.69 28.23
N PRO A 10 -11.00 15.36 26.97
CA PRO A 10 -12.29 14.76 26.69
C PRO A 10 -12.42 13.45 27.49
N ARG A 11 -13.52 13.30 28.23
CA ARG A 11 -13.76 12.08 29.03
C ARG A 11 -13.74 10.85 28.10
N PRO A 12 -13.08 9.75 28.50
CA PRO A 12 -13.09 8.52 27.71
C PRO A 12 -14.54 8.02 27.59
N ARG A 13 -14.99 7.81 26.34
CA ARG A 13 -16.29 7.20 26.04
C ARG A 13 -16.35 5.83 26.70
N THR A 14 -17.50 5.54 27.29
CA THR A 14 -17.84 4.32 28.04
C THR A 14 -17.37 3.05 27.34
N TYR A 15 -16.69 2.19 28.10
CA TYR A 15 -16.07 0.93 27.66
C TYR A 15 -17.13 -0.15 27.41
N ASN A 16 -17.33 -0.50 26.14
CA ASN A 16 -18.10 -1.67 25.72
C ASN A 16 -17.14 -2.82 25.35
N ALA A 17 -17.45 -4.04 25.81
CA ALA A 17 -16.62 -5.24 25.76
C ALA A 17 -16.27 -5.76 24.34
N GLU A 18 -16.76 -5.13 23.28
CA GLU A 18 -16.56 -5.53 21.88
C GLU A 18 -15.38 -4.81 21.20
N THR A 19 -14.76 -3.82 21.87
CA THR A 19 -13.74 -2.92 21.30
C THR A 19 -12.30 -3.33 21.66
N LYS A 20 -11.95 -4.63 21.59
CA LYS A 20 -10.62 -5.10 22.04
C LYS A 20 -9.52 -5.02 20.95
N LEU A 21 -9.88 -4.62 19.72
CA LEU A 21 -8.96 -4.62 18.56
C LEU A 21 -8.51 -3.22 18.10
N ASP A 22 -9.05 -2.13 18.64
CA ASP A 22 -8.77 -0.76 18.13
C ASP A 22 -7.85 0.05 19.06
N GLN A 23 -7.22 -0.58 20.07
CA GLN A 23 -6.58 0.18 21.16
C GLN A 23 -5.14 0.66 20.84
N PHE A 24 -4.46 0.04 19.88
CA PHE A 24 -3.10 0.39 19.48
C PHE A 24 -2.78 -0.11 18.05
N ASP A 25 -1.94 0.66 17.36
CA ASP A 25 -1.46 0.38 16.01
C ASP A 25 -0.18 -0.47 16.10
N ILE A 26 -0.25 -1.72 15.61
CA ILE A 26 0.87 -2.68 15.67
C ILE A 26 2.00 -2.29 14.71
N ASP A 27 1.70 -1.51 13.67
CA ASP A 27 2.69 -1.07 12.68
C ASP A 27 3.55 0.10 13.21
N LYS A 28 3.10 0.80 14.26
CA LYS A 28 3.86 1.87 14.92
C LYS A 28 4.84 1.31 15.94
N ASP A 29 6.07 1.83 15.92
CA ASP A 29 7.08 1.54 16.95
C ASP A 29 6.95 2.51 18.13
N TYR A 30 6.19 2.10 19.15
CA TYR A 30 5.96 2.93 20.34
C TYR A 30 7.22 3.12 21.19
N TYR A 31 8.13 2.15 21.21
CA TYR A 31 9.41 2.26 21.92
C TYR A 31 10.27 3.35 21.29
N ALA A 32 10.35 3.40 19.96
CA ALA A 32 11.05 4.46 19.24
C ALA A 32 10.43 5.85 19.45
N ILE A 33 9.09 5.94 19.51
CA ILE A 33 8.39 7.24 19.72
C ILE A 33 8.73 7.85 21.09
N VAL A 34 8.76 7.04 22.15
CA VAL A 34 9.16 7.48 23.50
C VAL A 34 10.68 7.61 23.60
N GLY A 35 11.43 6.86 22.79
CA GLY A 35 12.89 6.75 22.89
C GLY A 35 13.35 5.78 23.98
N ALA A 36 12.51 4.80 24.30
CA ALA A 36 12.78 3.74 25.26
C ALA A 36 13.22 2.45 24.54
N ARG A 37 13.86 1.54 25.26
CA ARG A 37 14.22 0.20 24.80
C ARG A 37 13.18 -0.81 25.27
N GLU A 38 13.10 -1.95 24.58
CA GLU A 38 12.20 -3.06 24.95
C GLU A 38 12.50 -3.61 26.36
N ASP A 39 13.69 -3.37 26.92
CA ASP A 39 14.10 -3.80 28.27
C ASP A 39 13.89 -2.73 29.35
N ASP A 40 13.45 -1.52 28.99
CA ASP A 40 13.34 -0.42 29.95
C ASP A 40 12.17 -0.65 30.92
N SER A 41 12.39 -0.34 32.20
CA SER A 41 11.34 -0.42 33.22
C SER A 41 10.29 0.69 33.02
N ALA A 42 9.05 0.46 33.48
CA ALA A 42 7.98 1.46 33.41
C ALA A 42 8.36 2.83 34.00
N ARG A 43 9.20 2.84 35.05
CA ARG A 43 9.73 4.07 35.65
C ARG A 43 10.68 4.84 34.72
N GLU A 44 11.47 4.12 33.93
CA GLU A 44 12.39 4.72 32.97
C GLU A 44 11.62 5.26 31.75
N ILE A 45 10.63 4.51 31.28
CA ILE A 45 9.70 4.93 30.22
C ILE A 45 8.99 6.24 30.63
N GLU A 46 8.54 6.36 31.88
CA GLU A 46 7.91 7.60 32.38
C GLU A 46 8.89 8.80 32.37
N ARG A 47 10.15 8.60 32.73
CA ARG A 47 11.18 9.65 32.70
C ARG A 47 11.47 10.11 31.28
N LEU A 48 11.61 9.17 30.35
CA LEU A 48 11.85 9.44 28.93
C LEU A 48 10.66 10.16 28.30
N TYR A 49 9.44 9.72 28.62
CA TYR A 49 8.19 10.39 28.21
C TYR A 49 8.17 11.85 28.68
N LYS A 50 8.44 12.14 29.96
CA LYS A 50 8.48 13.51 30.49
C LYS A 50 9.50 14.37 29.75
N ARG A 51 10.68 13.82 29.46
CA ARG A 51 11.75 14.51 28.73
C ARG A 51 11.35 14.80 27.27
N GLN A 52 10.71 13.86 26.59
CA GLN A 52 10.20 14.04 25.22
C GLN A 52 9.02 15.01 25.16
N ALA A 53 8.09 14.93 26.12
CA ALA A 53 6.92 15.80 26.18
C ALA A 53 7.31 17.28 26.33
N HIS A 54 8.36 17.57 27.11
CA HIS A 54 8.90 18.93 27.21
C HIS A 54 9.56 19.44 25.93
N LYS A 55 10.11 18.55 25.10
CA LYS A 55 10.71 18.90 23.81
C LYS A 55 9.68 19.09 22.72
N ARG A 56 8.64 18.24 22.69
CA ARG A 56 7.57 18.20 21.69
C ARG A 56 6.35 19.06 22.05
N HIS A 57 6.47 19.92 23.08
CA HIS A 57 5.37 20.79 23.48
C HIS A 57 5.09 21.85 22.41
N PRO A 58 3.82 22.15 22.06
CA PRO A 58 3.47 23.16 21.06
C PRO A 58 4.07 24.54 21.36
N ASP A 59 4.13 24.94 22.64
CA ASP A 59 4.75 26.20 23.06
C ASP A 59 6.25 26.31 22.79
N ARG A 60 6.94 25.19 22.49
CA ARG A 60 8.39 25.16 22.20
C ARG A 60 8.70 24.76 20.76
N GLY A 61 7.70 24.75 19.88
CA GLY A 61 7.86 24.46 18.46
C GLY A 61 7.67 22.99 18.07
N GLY A 62 7.10 22.16 18.96
CA GLY A 62 6.62 20.82 18.60
C GLY A 62 5.26 20.85 17.91
N THR A 63 4.89 19.79 17.19
CA THR A 63 3.57 19.68 16.57
C THR A 63 2.58 18.93 17.49
N GLU A 64 1.29 19.24 17.35
CA GLU A 64 0.22 18.52 18.08
C GLU A 64 0.24 17.02 17.76
N GLU A 65 0.60 16.66 16.52
CA GLU A 65 0.72 15.28 16.05
C GLU A 65 1.82 14.51 16.77
N GLU A 66 3.00 15.12 16.97
CA GLU A 66 4.11 14.51 17.70
C GLU A 66 3.77 14.28 19.17
N MET A 67 3.05 15.22 19.79
CA MET A 67 2.59 15.08 21.18
C MET A 67 1.51 14.00 21.29
N LYS A 68 0.59 13.92 20.31
CA LYS A 68 -0.43 12.88 20.24
C LYS A 68 0.18 11.49 20.10
N ALA A 69 1.16 11.33 19.21
CA ALA A 69 1.89 10.07 19.04
C ALA A 69 2.64 9.67 20.32
N LEU A 70 3.27 10.63 21.01
CA LEU A 70 3.97 10.39 22.27
C LEU A 70 3.01 9.93 23.39
N ASN A 71 1.83 10.56 23.48
CA ASN A 71 0.80 10.19 24.46
C ASN A 71 0.22 8.80 24.17
N GLU A 72 -0.01 8.49 22.89
CA GLU A 72 -0.46 7.17 22.43
C GLU A 72 0.56 6.08 22.83
N ALA A 73 1.84 6.32 22.55
CA ALA A 73 2.93 5.40 22.87
C ALA A 73 3.04 5.17 24.38
N TYR A 74 3.02 6.23 25.18
CA TYR A 74 3.08 6.12 26.64
C TYR A 74 1.87 5.37 27.20
N ARG A 75 0.67 5.55 26.64
CA ARG A 75 -0.53 4.83 27.08
C ARG A 75 -0.40 3.31 26.93
N VAL A 76 0.23 2.85 25.84
CA VAL A 76 0.44 1.41 25.57
C VAL A 76 1.57 0.86 26.43
N LEU A 77 2.66 1.61 26.60
CA LEU A 77 3.87 1.13 27.29
C LEU A 77 3.84 1.29 28.81
N ARG A 78 2.91 2.08 29.37
CA ARG A 78 2.83 2.36 30.82
C ARG A 78 2.39 1.15 31.64
N ASP A 79 1.44 0.37 31.13
CA ASP A 79 0.90 -0.80 31.83
C ASP A 79 1.54 -2.08 31.28
N GLU A 80 1.92 -2.97 32.19
CA GLU A 80 2.59 -4.23 31.87
C GLU A 80 1.68 -5.13 31.03
N GLN A 81 0.36 -5.11 31.32
CA GLN A 81 -0.60 -5.92 30.57
C GLN A 81 -0.69 -5.47 29.11
N THR A 82 -0.81 -4.15 28.87
CA THR A 82 -0.92 -3.60 27.51
C THR A 82 0.38 -3.68 26.75
N ARG A 83 1.53 -3.54 27.43
CA ARG A 83 2.86 -3.74 26.86
C ARG A 83 3.05 -5.19 26.41
N SER A 84 2.71 -6.15 27.25
CA SER A 84 2.77 -7.57 26.91
C SER A 84 1.85 -7.92 25.73
N ASP A 85 0.63 -7.37 25.71
CA ASP A 85 -0.30 -7.57 24.60
C ASP A 85 0.25 -6.98 23.28
N TYR A 86 0.85 -5.79 23.31
CA TYR A 86 1.52 -5.16 22.17
C TYR A 86 2.71 -6.00 21.67
N ASP A 87 3.60 -6.41 22.57
CA ASP A 87 4.77 -7.22 22.24
C ASP A 87 4.37 -8.59 21.67
N SER A 88 3.30 -9.20 22.21
CA SER A 88 2.78 -10.48 21.72
C SER A 88 2.23 -10.37 20.30
N GLN A 89 1.56 -9.27 19.97
CA GLN A 89 0.96 -9.04 18.66
C GLN A 89 2.02 -8.67 17.62
N ARG A 90 3.01 -7.85 17.99
CA ARG A 90 4.14 -7.49 17.12
C ARG A 90 5.03 -8.68 16.78
N ARG A 91 5.19 -9.64 17.70
CA ARG A 91 5.95 -10.89 17.46
C ARG A 91 5.20 -11.89 16.61
N ARG A 92 3.87 -11.78 16.47
CA ARG A 92 3.12 -12.66 15.58
C ARG A 92 3.49 -12.27 14.15
N PRO A 93 4.00 -13.21 13.32
CA PRO A 93 4.17 -12.93 11.92
C PRO A 93 2.78 -12.60 11.37
N VAL A 94 2.56 -11.32 11.04
CA VAL A 94 1.43 -10.93 10.21
C VAL A 94 1.63 -11.74 8.94
N LYS A 95 0.85 -12.81 8.79
CA LYS A 95 0.72 -13.48 7.51
C LYS A 95 0.07 -12.42 6.61
N GLN A 96 0.88 -11.59 5.97
CA GLN A 96 0.52 -10.88 4.76
C GLN A 96 0.33 -11.93 3.66
N GLY A 97 -0.65 -12.79 3.85
CA GLY A 97 -1.29 -13.52 2.80
C GLY A 97 -2.23 -12.53 2.17
N SER A 98 -1.79 -11.99 1.04
CA SER A 98 -2.63 -11.46 -0.03
C SER A 98 -3.70 -12.50 -0.40
N ALA A 99 -4.73 -12.61 0.41
CA ALA A 99 -5.95 -13.30 0.08
C ALA A 99 -6.90 -12.21 -0.39
N ILE A 100 -6.90 -11.98 -1.70
CA ILE A 100 -8.14 -11.61 -2.38
C ILE A 100 -9.19 -12.57 -1.80
N ARG A 101 -10.11 -12.04 -1.01
CA ARG A 101 -11.21 -12.80 -0.42
C ARG A 101 -12.16 -13.12 -1.57
N ALA A 102 -11.77 -14.09 -2.40
CA ALA A 102 -12.67 -14.75 -3.31
C ALA A 102 -13.77 -15.36 -2.44
N ALA A 103 -14.99 -14.87 -2.63
CA ALA A 103 -16.15 -15.25 -1.86
C ALA A 103 -16.31 -16.79 -1.82
N PRO A 104 -16.75 -17.38 -0.70
CA PRO A 104 -16.93 -18.83 -0.56
C PRO A 104 -18.08 -19.41 -1.42
N ALA A 105 -18.67 -18.63 -2.33
CA ALA A 105 -19.72 -19.07 -3.25
C ALA A 105 -19.19 -19.87 -4.46
N ALA A 106 -17.88 -20.04 -4.62
CA ALA A 106 -17.28 -20.75 -5.76
C ALA A 106 -17.01 -22.23 -5.48
N ARG A 107 -17.91 -22.94 -4.80
CA ARG A 107 -17.86 -24.41 -4.71
C ARG A 107 -19.17 -25.01 -5.20
N GLU A 108 -19.02 -25.93 -6.15
CA GLU A 108 -20.02 -26.74 -6.86
C GLU A 108 -20.78 -26.07 -8.02
N VAL A 109 -20.03 -25.55 -9.00
CA VAL A 109 -20.49 -25.76 -10.38
C VAL A 109 -19.81 -27.04 -10.84
N GLY A 110 -20.54 -28.15 -10.90
CA GLY A 110 -20.02 -29.43 -11.36
C GLY A 110 -19.36 -29.32 -12.74
N VAL A 111 -18.58 -30.31 -13.15
CA VAL A 111 -17.81 -30.32 -14.42
C VAL A 111 -18.65 -29.82 -15.61
N TYR A 112 -19.95 -30.16 -15.64
CA TYR A 112 -20.91 -29.70 -16.64
C TYR A 112 -21.12 -28.18 -16.68
N GLY A 113 -21.08 -27.48 -15.55
CA GLY A 113 -21.22 -26.02 -15.51
C GLY A 113 -19.97 -25.27 -15.99
N GLN A 114 -18.78 -25.84 -15.77
CA GLN A 114 -17.54 -25.31 -16.36
C GLN A 114 -17.50 -25.55 -17.87
N LEU A 115 -17.96 -26.71 -18.34
CA LEU A 115 -18.07 -27.00 -19.77
C LEU A 115 -19.11 -26.09 -20.44
N LEU A 116 -20.27 -25.88 -19.81
CA LEU A 116 -21.32 -25.02 -20.36
C LEU A 116 -20.87 -23.55 -20.43
N SER A 117 -20.19 -23.04 -19.40
CA SER A 117 -19.66 -21.68 -19.42
C SER A 117 -18.54 -21.50 -20.44
N ALA A 118 -17.65 -22.50 -20.59
CA ALA A 118 -16.63 -22.49 -21.62
C ALA A 118 -17.24 -22.49 -23.04
N LEU A 119 -18.25 -23.32 -23.28
CA LEU A 119 -18.97 -23.37 -24.57
C LEU A 119 -19.70 -22.07 -24.86
N LEU A 120 -20.40 -21.50 -23.88
CA LEU A 120 -21.09 -20.21 -24.01
C LEU A 120 -20.11 -19.07 -24.29
N CYS A 121 -18.95 -19.07 -23.62
CA CYS A 121 -17.90 -18.08 -23.82
C CYS A 121 -17.30 -18.17 -25.23
N LEU A 122 -17.01 -19.39 -25.70
CA LEU A 122 -16.52 -19.62 -27.06
C LEU A 122 -17.56 -19.23 -28.12
N ALA A 123 -18.84 -19.55 -27.92
CA ALA A 123 -19.91 -19.22 -28.84
C ALA A 123 -20.12 -17.69 -28.94
N LEU A 124 -20.19 -16.99 -27.81
CA LEU A 124 -20.27 -15.53 -27.76
C LEU A 124 -19.03 -14.87 -28.37
N GLY A 125 -17.83 -15.38 -28.06
CA GLY A 125 -16.57 -14.89 -28.60
C GLY A 125 -16.51 -15.03 -30.12
N LEU A 126 -16.86 -16.22 -30.64
CA LEU A 126 -16.90 -16.48 -32.08
C LEU A 126 -17.96 -15.62 -32.78
N MET A 127 -19.13 -15.43 -32.17
CA MET A 127 -20.18 -14.54 -32.68
C MET A 127 -19.69 -13.09 -32.77
N LEU A 128 -19.03 -12.58 -31.74
CA LEU A 128 -18.41 -11.24 -31.74
C LEU A 128 -17.33 -11.13 -32.82
N LEU A 129 -16.47 -12.14 -32.97
CA LEU A 129 -15.42 -12.17 -33.99
C LEU A 129 -16.01 -12.14 -35.40
N LEU A 130 -17.08 -12.91 -35.63
CA LEU A 130 -17.84 -12.89 -36.88
C LEU A 130 -18.55 -11.54 -37.10
N LEU A 131 -19.06 -10.90 -36.05
CA LEU A 131 -19.69 -9.57 -36.11
C LEU A 131 -18.67 -8.49 -36.48
N VAL A 132 -17.47 -8.55 -35.91
CA VAL A 132 -16.34 -7.65 -36.21
C VAL A 132 -15.85 -7.88 -37.65
N ARG A 133 -15.75 -9.14 -38.08
CA ARG A 133 -15.38 -9.52 -39.45
C ARG A 133 -16.44 -9.10 -40.47
N SER A 134 -17.73 -9.24 -40.15
CA SER A 134 -18.83 -8.94 -41.08
C SER A 134 -19.16 -7.45 -41.18
N ASN A 135 -18.99 -6.68 -40.11
CA ASN A 135 -19.29 -5.24 -40.11
C ASN A 135 -18.11 -4.36 -40.53
N GLY A 136 -16.94 -4.93 -40.86
CA GLY A 136 -15.81 -4.17 -41.41
C GLY A 136 -15.55 -2.88 -40.63
N LEU A 137 -15.39 -2.97 -39.30
CA LEU A 137 -15.26 -1.82 -38.41
C LEU A 137 -13.94 -1.08 -38.66
N TRP A 138 -13.93 -0.27 -39.72
CA TRP A 138 -12.96 0.78 -40.00
C TRP A 138 -12.89 1.83 -38.86
N PHE A 139 -13.84 1.79 -37.93
CA PHE A 139 -13.97 2.65 -36.75
C PHE A 139 -13.31 2.08 -35.47
N LEU A 140 -12.58 0.95 -35.53
CA LEU A 140 -11.90 0.38 -34.34
C LEU A 140 -10.50 0.97 -34.07
N TRP A 141 -10.01 1.81 -34.97
CA TRP A 141 -8.73 2.51 -34.84
C TRP A 141 -8.63 3.42 -33.59
N PRO A 142 -9.67 4.17 -33.17
CA PRO A 142 -9.64 4.96 -31.94
C PRO A 142 -9.44 4.12 -30.68
N LEU A 143 -9.98 2.90 -30.66
CA LEU A 143 -9.86 1.98 -29.53
C LEU A 143 -8.45 1.38 -29.46
N SER A 144 -7.82 1.15 -30.61
CA SER A 144 -6.41 0.76 -30.70
C SER A 144 -5.47 1.88 -30.23
N ILE A 145 -5.75 3.14 -30.59
CA ILE A 145 -5.00 4.30 -30.07
C ILE A 145 -5.16 4.44 -28.56
N LEU A 146 -6.38 4.29 -28.06
CA LEU A 146 -6.67 4.36 -26.63
C LEU A 146 -5.91 3.25 -25.87
N ALA A 147 -5.89 2.03 -26.40
CA ALA A 147 -5.12 0.93 -25.82
C ALA A 147 -3.62 1.25 -25.75
N LEU A 148 -3.03 1.77 -26.84
CA LEU A 148 -1.62 2.19 -26.85
C LEU A 148 -1.35 3.32 -25.85
N GLY A 149 -2.27 4.28 -25.73
CA GLY A 149 -2.19 5.36 -24.75
C GLY A 149 -2.20 4.87 -23.30
N VAL A 150 -3.06 3.91 -22.98
CA VAL A 150 -3.13 3.30 -21.63
C VAL A 150 -1.85 2.52 -21.32
N ILE A 151 -1.33 1.77 -22.28
CA ILE A 151 -0.06 1.03 -22.11
C ILE A 151 1.09 2.00 -21.87
N MET A 152 1.21 3.05 -22.68
CA MET A 152 2.22 4.11 -22.52
C MET A 152 2.13 4.81 -21.16
N PHE A 153 0.91 5.15 -20.73
CA PHE A 153 0.67 5.80 -19.44
C PHE A 153 1.02 4.88 -18.26
N GLY A 154 0.66 3.60 -18.33
CA GLY A 154 1.04 2.61 -17.33
C GLY A 154 2.56 2.44 -17.22
N VAL A 155 3.25 2.42 -18.36
CA VAL A 155 4.71 2.37 -18.42
C VAL A 155 5.36 3.62 -17.80
N LEU A 156 4.81 4.81 -18.05
CA LEU A 156 5.30 6.06 -17.45
C LEU A 156 5.13 6.09 -15.92
N ILE A 157 3.99 5.59 -15.39
CA ILE A 157 3.78 5.48 -13.94
C ILE A 157 4.77 4.49 -13.34
N ALA A 158 4.96 3.33 -13.97
CA ALA A 158 5.93 2.33 -13.50
C ALA A 158 7.36 2.89 -13.50
N HIS A 159 7.74 3.63 -14.55
CA HIS A 159 9.04 4.31 -14.64
C HIS A 159 9.19 5.37 -13.54
N SER A 160 8.18 6.22 -13.32
CA SER A 160 8.19 7.24 -12.26
C SER A 160 8.38 6.62 -10.88
N ALA A 161 7.63 5.56 -10.56
CA ALA A 161 7.76 4.84 -9.30
C ALA A 161 9.17 4.23 -9.12
N MET A 162 9.74 3.65 -10.18
CA MET A 162 11.11 3.11 -10.15
C MET A 162 12.17 4.20 -10.04
N SER A 163 11.94 5.40 -10.59
CA SER A 163 12.87 6.53 -10.49
C SER A 163 12.93 7.09 -9.06
N ASN A 164 11.79 7.27 -8.41
CA ASN A 164 11.71 7.75 -7.02
C ASN A 164 12.26 6.73 -6.02
N ALA A 165 11.99 5.43 -6.22
CA ALA A 165 12.57 4.36 -5.41
C ALA A 165 14.10 4.22 -5.56
N ARG A 166 14.71 4.89 -6.55
CA ARG A 166 16.17 4.90 -6.75
C ARG A 166 16.86 6.06 -6.06
N GLU A 167 16.15 7.13 -5.72
CA GLU A 167 16.69 8.20 -4.88
C GLU A 167 16.88 7.75 -3.43
N SER A 168 16.13 6.74 -2.99
CA SER A 168 16.27 6.12 -1.66
C SER A 168 17.37 5.05 -1.58
N LEU A 169 18.03 4.69 -2.69
CA LEU A 169 19.14 3.72 -2.73
C LEU A 169 20.49 4.41 -2.59
N ALA A 170 21.36 3.90 -1.70
CA ALA A 170 22.68 4.48 -1.41
C ALA A 170 23.59 4.58 -2.64
N ALA A 171 24.29 5.72 -2.76
CA ALA A 171 25.03 6.18 -3.95
C ALA A 171 26.16 5.27 -4.49
N SER A 172 26.51 4.18 -3.79
CA SER A 172 27.69 3.36 -4.10
C SER A 172 27.43 2.11 -4.96
N HIS A 173 26.18 1.81 -5.34
CA HIS A 173 25.88 0.54 -6.03
C HIS A 173 26.23 0.55 -7.53
N PRO A 174 26.98 -0.45 -8.06
CA PRO A 174 27.39 -0.55 -9.47
C PRO A 174 26.23 -0.69 -10.48
N ILE A 175 25.01 -0.93 -10.00
CA ILE A 175 23.81 -1.16 -10.84
C ILE A 175 23.33 0.15 -11.50
N ARG A 176 23.75 1.30 -10.98
CA ARG A 176 23.39 2.62 -11.55
C ARG A 176 23.92 2.83 -12.98
N ARG A 177 25.03 2.16 -13.34
CA ARG A 177 25.75 2.31 -14.62
C ARG A 177 24.99 1.71 -15.81
N PHE A 178 24.34 0.57 -15.59
CA PHE A 178 23.69 -0.21 -16.67
C PHE A 178 22.27 0.22 -16.96
N TRP A 179 21.74 1.17 -16.19
CA TRP A 179 20.34 1.55 -16.27
C TRP A 179 19.97 2.29 -17.55
N VAL A 180 20.83 3.19 -18.05
CA VAL A 180 20.57 3.90 -19.31
C VAL A 180 20.47 2.92 -20.48
N ALA A 181 21.25 1.84 -20.47
CA ALA A 181 21.19 0.80 -21.50
C ALA A 181 19.87 0.00 -21.45
N GLN A 182 19.39 -0.32 -20.25
CA GLN A 182 18.11 -1.01 -20.07
C GLN A 182 16.92 -0.13 -20.48
N GLU A 183 17.00 1.18 -20.19
CA GLU A 183 16.02 2.18 -20.60
C GLU A 183 15.96 2.30 -22.12
N ILE A 184 17.11 2.44 -22.80
CA ILE A 184 17.17 2.54 -24.27
C ILE A 184 16.65 1.25 -24.92
N ALA A 185 17.04 0.09 -24.41
CA ALA A 185 16.57 -1.20 -24.94
C ALA A 185 15.04 -1.34 -24.81
N PHE A 186 14.49 -0.90 -23.68
CA PHE A 186 13.05 -0.92 -23.43
C PHE A 186 12.29 0.02 -24.37
N TRP A 187 12.70 1.29 -24.49
CA TRP A 187 12.05 2.25 -25.40
C TRP A 187 12.17 1.83 -26.87
N SER A 188 13.30 1.23 -27.27
CA SER A 188 13.49 0.67 -28.61
C SER A 188 12.50 -0.44 -28.93
N LEU A 189 12.22 -1.32 -27.95
CA LEU A 189 11.27 -2.42 -28.10
C LEU A 189 9.82 -1.91 -28.16
N VAL A 190 9.47 -0.91 -27.34
CA VAL A 190 8.14 -0.29 -27.33
C VAL A 190 7.88 0.45 -28.64
N CYS A 191 8.81 1.30 -29.09
CA CYS A 191 8.69 1.98 -30.38
C CYS A 191 8.71 0.99 -31.55
N GLY A 192 9.55 -0.04 -31.48
CA GLY A 192 9.67 -1.08 -32.49
C GLY A 192 8.41 -1.94 -32.63
N SER A 193 7.78 -2.32 -31.51
CA SER A 193 6.54 -3.10 -31.51
C SER A 193 5.35 -2.30 -32.06
N GLY A 194 5.23 -1.02 -31.71
CA GLY A 194 4.21 -0.14 -32.29
C GLY A 194 4.37 0.02 -33.81
N TYR A 195 5.60 0.25 -34.28
CA TYR A 195 5.89 0.37 -35.71
C TYR A 195 5.72 -0.95 -36.48
N GLY A 196 6.09 -2.09 -35.86
CA GLY A 196 5.90 -3.42 -36.44
C GLY A 196 4.42 -3.77 -36.61
N ILE A 197 3.59 -3.47 -35.61
CA ILE A 197 2.13 -3.68 -35.68
C ILE A 197 1.51 -2.77 -36.76
N TYR A 198 1.96 -1.52 -36.86
CA TYR A 198 1.53 -0.60 -37.92
C TYR A 198 1.86 -1.13 -39.31
N LEU A 199 3.07 -1.64 -39.54
CA LEU A 199 3.47 -2.23 -40.82
C LEU A 199 2.64 -3.46 -41.18
N ILE A 200 2.38 -4.35 -40.21
CA ILE A 200 1.56 -5.55 -40.41
C ILE A 200 0.12 -5.18 -40.76
N LEU A 201 -0.48 -4.20 -40.07
CA LEU A 201 -1.84 -3.72 -40.36
C LEU A 201 -1.96 -2.95 -41.67
N THR A 202 -0.87 -2.36 -42.16
CA THR A 202 -0.88 -1.59 -43.42
C THR A 202 -0.70 -2.50 -44.65
N TRP A 203 -0.10 -3.68 -44.47
CA TRP A 203 0.19 -4.65 -45.53
C TRP A 203 -0.75 -5.87 -45.55
N LEU A 204 -1.68 -5.96 -44.60
CA LEU A 204 -2.71 -7.01 -44.50
C LEU A 204 -4.09 -6.46 -44.85
#